data_AF-A0A0W0MXX7-F1
#
_entry.id   AF-A0A0W0MXX7-F1
#
_cell.length_a   1.000
_cell.length_b   1.000
_cell.length_c   1.000
_cell.angle_alpha   90.00
_cell.angle_beta   90.00
_cell.angle_gamma   90.00
#
_symmetry.space_group_name_H-M   'P 1'
#
loop_
_entity.id
_entity.type
_entity.pdbx_description
1 polymer ?
#
loop_
_entity_poly.entity_id
_entity_poly.type
_entity_poly.pdbx_seq_one_letter_code
_entity_poly.pdbx_strand_id
1 'polypeptide(L)' 'MMEALRNGPVSTIEAAKELDIVQPPNTIRRLRKKGHEIRTYWTHQSTEPGRPPHRVAKYILMREAS' A
#
# COMPACT_ATOMS: atom_id res chain seq x y z
N MET A 1 4.59 7.28 0.26
CA MET A 1 4.47 5.88 0.74
C MET A 1 4.82 5.73 2.21
N MET A 2 6.08 5.93 2.65
CA MET A 2 6.43 5.72 4.07
C MET A 2 5.65 6.63 5.02
N GLU A 3 5.56 7.92 4.69
CA GLU A 3 4.77 8.87 5.47
C GLU A 3 3.28 8.46 5.56
N ALA A 4 2.68 8.07 4.43
CA ALA A 4 1.32 7.54 4.42
C ALA A 4 1.17 6.27 5.29
N LEU A 5 2.15 5.37 5.24
CA LEU A 5 2.18 4.15 6.05
C LEU A 5 2.36 4.41 7.56
N ARG A 6 2.99 5.52 7.94
CA ARG A 6 3.06 5.98 9.34
C ARG A 6 1.71 6.46 9.85
N ASN A 7 0.93 7.06 8.95
CA ASN A 7 -0.41 7.56 9.28
C ASN A 7 -1.47 6.46 9.26
N GLY A 8 -1.20 5.32 8.60
CA GLY A 8 -2.05 4.15 8.66
C GLY A 8 -1.88 3.19 7.49
N PRO A 9 -2.72 2.16 7.39
CA PRO A 9 -2.74 1.23 6.26
C PRO A 9 -3.01 1.93 4.93
N VAL A 10 -2.30 1.52 3.87
CA VAL A 10 -2.45 2.09 2.52
C VAL A 10 -2.73 0.98 1.50
N SER A 11 -3.79 1.11 0.71
CA SER A 11 -4.10 0.19 -0.39
C SER A 11 -3.28 0.49 -1.65
N THR A 12 -3.16 -0.49 -2.56
CA THR A 12 -2.55 -0.25 -3.87
C THR A 12 -3.30 0.82 -4.66
N ILE A 13 -4.63 0.92 -4.50
CA ILE A 13 -5.44 1.94 -5.16
C ILE A 13 -5.13 3.33 -4.59
N GLU A 14 -5.15 3.49 -3.26
CA GLU A 14 -4.80 4.75 -2.58
C GLU A 14 -3.37 5.17 -2.94
N ALA A 15 -2.42 4.24 -2.91
CA ALA A 15 -1.04 4.54 -3.29
C ALA A 15 -0.89 5.01 -4.75
N ALA A 16 -1.66 4.43 -5.68
CA ALA A 16 -1.62 4.84 -7.08
C ALA A 16 -2.33 6.17 -7.32
N LYS A 17 -3.48 6.41 -6.67
CA LYS A 17 -4.33 7.59 -6.92
C LYS A 17 -3.95 8.81 -6.09
N GLU A 18 -3.69 8.62 -4.80
CA GLU A 18 -3.50 9.72 -3.85
C GLU A 18 -2.02 10.07 -3.68
N LEU A 19 -1.14 9.07 -3.74
CA LEU A 19 0.31 9.26 -3.58
C LEU A 19 1.06 9.37 -4.92
N ASP A 20 0.35 9.28 -6.04
CA ASP A 20 0.88 9.30 -7.42
C ASP A 20 2.04 8.30 -7.64
N ILE A 21 1.94 7.11 -7.03
CA ILE A 21 2.96 6.07 -7.16
C ILE A 21 2.57 5.13 -8.29
N VAL A 22 3.30 5.21 -9.41
CA VAL A 22 3.08 4.38 -10.60
C VAL A 22 3.15 2.88 -10.30
N GLN A 23 4.07 2.45 -9.44
CA GLN A 23 4.23 1.03 -9.07
C GLN A 23 4.33 0.85 -7.55
N PRO A 24 3.19 0.82 -6.83
CA PRO A 24 3.18 0.66 -5.38
C PRO A 24 3.87 -0.62 -4.90
N PRO A 25 3.69 -1.81 -5.53
CA PRO A 25 4.38 -3.03 -5.11
C PRO A 25 5.91 -2.92 -5.14
N ASN A 26 6.47 -2.24 -6.15
CA ASN A 26 7.92 -2.03 -6.25
C ASN A 26 8.44 -1.11 -5.16
N THR A 27 7.66 -0.09 -4.80
CA THR A 27 7.98 0.80 -3.69
C THR A 27 7.98 0.04 -2.37
N ILE A 28 6.95 -0.79 -2.10
CA ILE A 28 6.90 -1.65 -0.90
C ILE A 28 8.05 -2.63 -0.86
N ARG A 29 8.39 -3.28 -1.99
CA ARG A 29 9.55 -4.18 -2.09
C ARG A 29 10.85 -3.46 -1.71
N ARG A 30 11.06 -2.23 -2.21
CA ARG A 30 12.22 -1.40 -1.87
C ARG A 30 12.26 -1.05 -0.38
N LEU A 31 11.13 -0.72 0.22
CA LEU A 31 11.05 -0.40 1.65
C LEU A 31 11.33 -1.62 2.53
N ARG A 32 10.79 -2.79 2.19
CA ARG A 32 11.13 -4.05 2.87
C ARG A 32 12.63 -4.36 2.78
N LYS A 33 13.25 -4.13 1.61
CA LYS A 33 14.70 -4.29 1.43
C LYS A 33 15.52 -3.34 2.32
N LYS A 34 14.98 -2.17 2.66
CA LYS A 34 15.59 -1.23 3.62
C LYS A 34 15.39 -1.63 5.09
N GLY A 35 14.69 -2.73 5.37
CA GLY A 35 14.49 -3.27 6.73
C GLY A 35 13.16 -2.91 7.39
N HIS A 36 12.27 -2.19 6.71
CA HIS A 36 10.92 -1.92 7.24
C HIS A 36 10.06 -3.18 7.20
N GLU A 37 9.41 -3.53 8.31
CA GLU A 37 8.44 -4.61 8.37
C GLU A 37 7.09 -4.08 7.88
N ILE A 38 6.73 -4.43 6.64
CA ILE A 38 5.44 -4.07 6.04
C ILE A 38 4.70 -5.34 5.67
N ARG A 39 3.51 -5.57 6.24
CA ARG A 39 2.64 -6.70 5.90
C ARG A 39 1.68 -6.34 4.77
N THR A 40 1.29 -7.34 3.99
CA THR A 40 0.29 -7.20 2.94
C THR A 40 -0.93 -8.03 3.30
N TYR A 41 -2.08 -7.38 3.37
CA TYR A 41 -3.39 -8.01 3.47
C TYR A 41 -4.14 -7.84 2.15
N TRP A 42 -5.00 -8.80 1.83
CA TRP A 42 -5.84 -8.73 0.64
C TRP A 42 -7.24 -8.29 1.03
N THR A 43 -7.76 -7.27 0.37
CA THR A 43 -9.12 -6.76 0.56
C THR A 43 -9.83 -6.66 -0.77
N HIS A 44 -11.16 -6.65 -0.76
CA HIS A 44 -11.94 -6.32 -1.95
C HIS A 44 -12.27 -4.82 -1.94
N GLN A 45 -11.89 -4.11 -3.00
CA GLN A 45 -12.13 -2.69 -3.16
C GLN A 45 -12.44 -2.37 -4.62
N SER A 46 -13.39 -1.47 -4.85
CA SER A 46 -13.67 -0.93 -6.17
C SER A 46 -12.70 0.21 -6.47
N THR A 47 -12.15 0.27 -7.69
CA THR A 47 -11.31 1.40 -8.11
C THR A 47 -12.10 2.69 -8.25
N GLU A 48 -13.37 2.59 -8.65
CA GLU A 48 -14.27 3.73 -8.90
C GLU A 48 -15.70 3.35 -8.48
N PRO A 49 -16.55 4.32 -8.12
CA PRO A 49 -17.97 4.09 -7.93
C PRO A 49 -18.59 3.37 -9.14
N GLY A 50 -19.37 2.32 -8.90
CA GLY A 50 -20.01 1.54 -9.95
C GLY A 50 -19.15 0.46 -10.61
N ARG A 51 -17.83 0.39 -10.35
CA ARG A 51 -17.02 -0.76 -10.79
C ARG A 51 -17.12 -1.92 -9.79
N PRO A 52 -17.15 -3.18 -10.27
CA PRO A 52 -17.10 -4.34 -9.40
C PRO A 52 -15.85 -4.31 -8.52
N PRO A 53 -15.98 -4.64 -7.22
CA PRO A 53 -14.84 -4.73 -6.34
C PRO A 53 -13.94 -5.90 -6.77
N HIS A 54 -12.63 -5.69 -6.70
CA HIS A 54 -11.64 -6.72 -6.97
C HIS A 54 -10.63 -6.78 -5.84
N ARG A 55 -9.83 -7.84 -5.84
CA ARG A 55 -8.82 -8.05 -4.81
C ARG A 55 -7.67 -7.06 -4.98
N VAL A 56 -7.42 -6.28 -3.93
CA VAL A 56 -6.43 -5.21 -3.86
C VAL A 56 -5.54 -5.45 -2.64
N ALA A 57 -4.25 -5.14 -2.77
CA ALA A 57 -3.33 -5.26 -1.64
C ALA A 57 -3.48 -4.04 -0.71
N LYS A 58 -3.49 -4.30 0.60
CA LYS A 58 -3.47 -3.30 1.67
C LYS A 58 -2.19 -3.48 2.48
N TYR A 59 -1.36 -2.46 2.49
CA TYR A 59 -0.05 -2.46 3.12
C TYR A 59 -0.15 -1.86 4.52
N ILE A 60 0.43 -2.54 5.50
CA ILE A 60 0.43 -2.09 6.91
C ILE A 60 1.87 -2.08 7.40
N LEU A 61 2.30 -0.94 7.92
CA LEU A 61 3.60 -0.80 8.58
C LEU A 61 3.52 -1.37 9.99
N MET A 62 4.30 -2.41 10.25
CA MET A 62 4.40 -3.05 11.55
C MET A 62 5.56 -2.48 12.36
N ARG A 63 6.69 -2.20 11.68
CA ARG A 63 7.90 -1.69 12.29
C ARG A 63 8.75 -0.94 11.27
N GLU A 64 9.33 0.17 11.68
CA GLU A 64 10.32 0.87 10.88
C GLU A 64 11.74 0.34 11.11
N ALA A 65 12.58 0.41 10.06
CA ALA A 65 14.01 0.24 10.22
C ALA A 65 14.55 1.40 11.06
N SER A 66 15.45 1.07 11.99
CA SER A 66 16.23 2.04 12.77
C SER A 66 17.40 2.59 11.97
#